data_AF-W2HQ86-F1
#
_entry.id   AF-W2HQ86-F1
#
_cell.length_a   1.000
_cell.length_b   1.000
_cell.length_c   1.000
_cell.angle_alpha   90.00
_cell.angle_beta   90.00
_cell.angle_gamma   90.00
#
_symmetry.space_group_name_H-M   'P 1'
#
loop_
_entity.id
_entity.type
_entity.pdbx_description
1 polymer ?
#
loop_
_entity_poly.entity_id
_entity_poly.type
_entity_poly.pdbx_seq_one_letter_code
_entity_poly.pdbx_strand_id
1 'polypeptide(L)'
;MAQFHLHAPSEHTLNGKALDGEIHFVHKSADGKALLVIGLFLQVGPKSDPWLGPVLDALEHVNSTDERSAAVVVQLKSYSNLIRQASKHCGVYNYPGSLTTPGCDETADWWVVQDPIKISSIDFGRLHQDLVEYHITDNGNNARPVQPLNGRKVTRYN
;
A
#
# COMPACT_ATOMS: atom_id res chain seq x y z
N MET A 1 -5.46 -13.76 0.51
CA MET A 1 -5.48 -12.29 0.63
C MET A 1 -6.89 -11.88 1.01
N ALA A 2 -7.02 -10.96 1.97
CA ALA A 2 -8.30 -10.48 2.48
C ALA A 2 -8.73 -9.15 1.84
N GLN A 3 -7.80 -8.21 1.71
CA GLN A 3 -8.00 -6.93 1.02
C GLN A 3 -6.65 -6.32 0.62
N PHE A 4 -6.69 -5.26 -0.19
CA PHE A 4 -5.57 -4.35 -0.34
C PHE A 4 -6.05 -2.89 -0.31
N HIS A 5 -5.15 -1.97 0.01
CA HIS A 5 -5.39 -0.53 0.04
C HIS A 5 -4.10 0.24 -0.23
N LEU A 6 -4.20 1.55 -0.43
CA LEU A 6 -3.09 2.42 -0.82
C LEU A 6 -2.90 3.55 0.19
N HIS A 7 -1.65 3.93 0.38
CA HIS A 7 -1.25 5.14 1.09
C HIS A 7 -0.46 6.07 0.17
N ALA A 8 -0.66 7.37 0.33
CA ALA A 8 0.17 8.45 -0.19
C ALA A 8 0.42 9.46 0.94
N PRO A 9 1.68 9.81 1.27
CA PRO A 9 2.92 9.18 0.82
C PRO A 9 3.05 7.71 1.30
N SER A 10 4.19 7.06 1.09
CA SER A 10 4.43 5.73 1.68
C SER A 10 4.44 5.79 3.22
N GLU A 11 3.91 4.76 3.89
CA GLU A 11 3.96 4.67 5.36
C GLU A 11 5.35 4.23 5.83
N HIS A 12 5.94 3.25 5.15
CA HIS A 12 7.34 2.91 5.35
C HIS A 12 8.26 3.95 4.71
N THR A 13 9.50 3.99 5.17
CA THR A 13 10.54 4.82 4.58
C THR A 13 11.76 3.98 4.24
N LEU A 14 12.45 4.35 3.16
CA LEU A 14 13.76 3.79 2.82
C LEU A 14 14.83 4.82 3.18
N ASN A 15 15.74 4.44 4.08
CA ASN A 15 16.80 5.32 4.59
C ASN A 15 16.27 6.67 5.11
N GLY A 16 15.13 6.64 5.81
CA GLY A 16 14.48 7.82 6.39
C GLY A 16 13.72 8.69 5.40
N LYS A 17 13.56 8.27 4.15
CA LYS A 17 12.79 8.99 3.13
C LYS A 17 11.53 8.22 2.76
N ALA A 18 10.38 8.91 2.82
CA ALA A 18 9.15 8.41 2.23
C ALA A 18 9.26 8.42 0.70
N LEU A 19 8.57 7.49 0.07
CA LEU A 19 8.32 7.43 -1.36
C LEU A 19 6.92 7.97 -1.66
N ASP A 20 6.56 8.07 -2.94
CA ASP A 20 5.32 8.73 -3.38
C ASP A 20 4.07 8.01 -2.87
N GLY A 21 4.11 6.68 -2.71
CA GLY A 21 3.01 5.93 -2.10
C GLY A 21 3.40 4.50 -1.74
N GLU A 22 2.44 3.75 -1.19
CA GLU A 22 2.61 2.35 -0.80
C GLU A 22 1.30 1.58 -0.90
N ILE A 23 1.35 0.37 -1.45
CA ILE A 23 0.22 -0.56 -1.46
C ILE A 23 0.41 -1.57 -0.33
N HIS A 24 -0.64 -1.80 0.44
CA HIS A 24 -0.70 -2.86 1.44
C HIS A 24 -1.59 -4.00 0.99
N PHE A 25 -1.01 -5.19 0.79
CA PHE A 25 -1.77 -6.43 0.57
C PHE A 25 -1.92 -7.19 1.88
N VAL A 26 -3.12 -7.20 2.43
CA VAL A 26 -3.42 -7.78 3.75
C VAL A 26 -3.87 -9.22 3.62
N HIS A 27 -3.27 -10.11 4.42
CA HIS A 27 -3.59 -11.53 4.52
C HIS A 27 -3.97 -11.84 5.96
N LYS A 28 -4.92 -12.76 6.14
CA LYS A 28 -5.38 -13.23 7.45
C LYS A 28 -5.05 -14.70 7.61
N SER A 29 -4.61 -15.11 8.81
CA SER A 29 -4.56 -16.51 9.20
C SER A 29 -5.96 -17.13 9.17
N ALA A 30 -6.05 -18.46 9.12
CA ALA A 30 -7.33 -19.17 9.08
C ALA A 30 -8.23 -18.87 10.29
N ASP A 31 -7.63 -18.63 11.47
CA ASP A 31 -8.33 -18.25 12.70
C ASP A 31 -8.52 -16.73 12.85
N GLY A 32 -8.03 -15.94 11.90
CA GLY A 32 -8.15 -14.48 11.88
C GLY A 32 -7.31 -13.73 12.94
N LYS A 33 -6.50 -14.41 13.74
CA LYS A 33 -5.74 -13.81 14.85
C LYS A 33 -4.41 -13.17 14.43
N ALA A 34 -3.87 -13.56 13.28
CA ALA A 34 -2.61 -13.04 12.77
C ALA A 34 -2.79 -12.47 11.36
N LEU A 35 -2.02 -11.41 11.09
CA LEU A 35 -1.97 -10.77 9.79
C LEU A 35 -0.59 -10.94 9.17
N LEU A 36 -0.56 -11.14 7.86
CA LEU A 36 0.64 -10.92 7.04
C LEU A 36 0.33 -9.77 6.10
N VAL A 37 1.13 -8.71 6.14
CA VAL A 37 0.94 -7.53 5.29
C VAL A 37 2.15 -7.36 4.39
N ILE A 38 1.91 -7.33 3.08
CA ILE A 38 2.95 -7.03 2.10
C ILE A 38 2.85 -5.56 1.72
N GLY A 39 3.90 -4.79 2.02
CA GLY A 39 4.09 -3.41 1.57
C GLY A 39 4.82 -3.38 0.23
N LEU A 40 4.28 -2.62 -0.73
CA LEU A 40 4.89 -2.41 -2.04
C LEU A 40 4.93 -0.91 -2.35
N PHE A 41 6.14 -0.35 -2.41
CA PHE A 41 6.31 1.07 -2.70
C PHE A 41 5.83 1.45 -4.11
N LEU A 42 5.32 2.67 -4.22
CA LEU A 42 5.06 3.39 -5.45
C LEU A 42 6.07 4.51 -5.59
N GLN A 43 6.61 4.68 -6.79
CA GLN A 43 7.46 5.82 -7.12
C GLN A 43 7.03 6.44 -8.44
N VAL A 44 6.90 7.77 -8.46
CA VAL A 44 6.59 8.52 -9.67
C VAL A 44 7.68 8.29 -10.71
N GLY A 45 7.26 7.98 -11.93
CA GLY A 45 8.13 7.67 -13.05
C GLY A 45 7.47 7.97 -14.40
N PRO A 46 8.13 7.63 -15.52
CA PRO A 46 7.65 8.00 -16.85
C PRO A 46 6.38 7.24 -17.26
N LYS A 47 6.12 6.07 -16.68
CA LYS A 47 4.99 5.20 -17.03
C LYS A 47 4.55 4.38 -15.83
N SER A 48 3.24 4.26 -15.64
CA SER A 48 2.66 3.40 -14.60
C SER A 48 2.85 1.92 -14.88
N ASP A 49 3.01 1.14 -13.82
CA ASP A 49 2.85 -0.29 -13.87
C ASP A 49 1.42 -0.63 -14.35
N PRO A 50 1.24 -1.53 -15.33
CA PRO A 50 -0.08 -1.88 -15.86
C PRO A 50 -1.05 -2.46 -14.84
N TRP A 51 -0.58 -2.87 -13.65
CA TRP A 51 -1.45 -3.32 -12.57
C TRP A 51 -2.26 -2.18 -11.95
N LEU A 52 -1.74 -0.95 -11.96
CA LEU A 52 -2.37 0.22 -11.33
C LEU A 52 -3.57 0.76 -12.10
N GLY A 53 -3.55 0.69 -13.44
CA GLY A 53 -4.56 1.32 -14.30
C GLY A 53 -6.00 0.98 -13.89
N PRO A 54 -6.40 -0.32 -13.88
CA PRO A 54 -7.75 -0.70 -13.49
C PRO A 54 -8.14 -0.33 -12.05
N VAL A 55 -7.16 -0.22 -11.13
CA VAL A 55 -7.41 0.24 -9.75
C VAL A 55 -7.78 1.72 -9.76
N LEU A 56 -6.99 2.55 -10.43
CA LEU A 56 -7.22 3.99 -10.52
C LEU A 56 -8.51 4.31 -11.26
N ASP A 57 -8.77 3.62 -12.37
CA ASP A 57 -10.02 3.77 -13.12
C ASP A 57 -11.23 3.41 -12.24
N ALA A 58 -11.11 2.43 -11.35
CA ALA A 58 -12.18 2.07 -10.43
C ALA A 58 -12.39 3.10 -9.31
N LEU A 59 -11.30 3.68 -8.78
CA LEU A 59 -11.37 4.69 -7.72
C LEU A 59 -12.16 5.93 -8.17
N GLU A 60 -12.01 6.35 -9.43
CA GLU A 60 -12.78 7.47 -10.02
C GLU A 60 -14.29 7.25 -10.04
N HIS A 61 -14.75 6.00 -9.92
CA HIS A 61 -16.17 5.64 -9.94
C HIS A 61 -16.74 5.32 -8.55
N VAL A 62 -15.91 5.38 -7.50
CA VAL A 62 -16.35 5.15 -6.12
C VAL A 62 -16.54 6.49 -5.43
N ASN A 63 -17.79 6.82 -5.11
CA ASN A 63 -18.11 8.04 -4.38
C ASN A 63 -18.27 7.76 -2.89
N SER A 64 -17.45 8.42 -2.07
CA SER A 64 -17.45 8.31 -0.61
C SER A 64 -18.67 8.94 0.07
N THR A 65 -19.39 9.80 -0.65
CA THR A 65 -20.58 10.51 -0.14
C THR A 65 -21.89 9.79 -0.43
N ASP A 66 -21.86 8.73 -1.25
CA ASP A 66 -23.04 7.92 -1.56
C ASP A 66 -22.81 6.46 -1.13
N GLU A 67 -23.18 6.16 0.11
CA GLU A 67 -23.13 4.80 0.69
C GLU A 67 -24.00 3.77 -0.07
N ARG A 68 -24.84 4.21 -1.03
CA ARG A 68 -25.65 3.33 -1.88
C ARG A 68 -24.98 3.01 -3.22
N SER A 69 -23.77 3.53 -3.47
CA SER A 69 -23.00 3.21 -4.66
C SER A 69 -22.77 1.71 -4.76
N ALA A 70 -23.12 1.13 -5.92
CA ALA A 70 -22.86 -0.28 -6.17
C ALA A 70 -21.35 -0.55 -6.18
N ALA A 71 -20.94 -1.73 -5.71
CA ALA A 71 -19.54 -2.14 -5.76
C ALA A 71 -19.02 -2.12 -7.21
N VAL A 72 -17.87 -1.47 -7.42
CA VAL A 72 -17.16 -1.49 -8.71
C VAL A 72 -16.31 -2.75 -8.80
N VAL A 73 -16.57 -3.59 -9.80
CA VAL A 73 -15.82 -4.84 -10.01
C VAL A 73 -14.59 -4.55 -10.85
N VAL A 74 -13.41 -4.82 -10.29
CA VAL A 74 -12.12 -4.61 -10.96
C VAL A 74 -11.50 -5.93 -11.38
N GLN A 75 -11.09 -6.03 -12.64
CA GLN A 75 -10.32 -7.16 -13.15
C GLN A 75 -8.82 -6.85 -13.08
N LEU A 76 -8.16 -7.39 -12.06
CA LEU A 76 -6.74 -7.15 -11.83
C LEU A 76 -5.87 -8.29 -12.36
N LYS A 77 -4.70 -7.92 -12.88
CA LYS A 77 -3.62 -8.88 -13.09
C LYS A 77 -3.17 -9.46 -11.75
N SER A 78 -2.52 -10.61 -11.79
CA SER A 78 -2.05 -11.30 -10.58
C SER A 78 -1.12 -10.42 -9.73
N TYR A 79 -1.59 -10.04 -8.54
CA TYR A 79 -0.80 -9.28 -7.56
C TYR A 79 0.42 -10.08 -7.06
N SER A 80 0.32 -11.41 -6.98
CA SER A 80 1.45 -12.24 -6.57
C SER A 80 2.57 -12.25 -7.61
N ASN A 81 2.24 -12.12 -8.90
CA ASN A 81 3.24 -11.92 -9.95
C ASN A 81 3.86 -10.53 -9.91
N LEU A 82 3.07 -9.48 -9.60
CA LEU A 82 3.56 -8.12 -9.38
C LEU A 82 4.61 -8.10 -8.26
N ILE A 83 4.25 -8.61 -7.08
CA ILE A 83 5.15 -8.70 -5.92
C ILE A 83 6.41 -9.49 -6.27
N ARG A 84 6.26 -10.68 -6.87
CA ARG A 84 7.40 -11.52 -7.26
C ARG A 84 8.35 -10.80 -8.23
N GLN A 85 7.82 -10.02 -9.17
CA GLN A 85 8.65 -9.26 -10.11
C GLN A 85 9.37 -8.11 -9.41
N ALA A 86 8.67 -7.36 -8.57
CA ALA A 86 9.24 -6.26 -7.80
C ALA A 86 10.34 -6.76 -6.84
N SER A 87 10.15 -7.89 -6.16
CA SER A 87 11.14 -8.42 -5.21
C SER A 87 12.42 -8.95 -5.85
N LYS A 88 12.53 -9.08 -7.17
CA LYS A 88 13.67 -9.74 -7.84
C LYS A 88 14.99 -8.99 -7.77
N HIS A 89 15.01 -7.65 -7.69
CA HIS A 89 16.26 -6.91 -7.80
C HIS A 89 16.83 -6.53 -6.43
N CYS A 90 16.01 -5.97 -5.54
CA CYS A 90 16.46 -5.49 -4.23
C CYS A 90 15.92 -6.27 -3.04
N GLY A 91 15.11 -7.31 -3.24
CA GLY A 91 14.63 -8.18 -2.17
C GLY A 91 13.52 -7.56 -1.29
N VAL A 92 13.38 -8.07 -0.07
CA VAL A 92 12.30 -7.74 0.87
C VAL A 92 12.82 -7.57 2.30
N TYR A 93 12.16 -6.72 3.07
CA TYR A 93 12.37 -6.57 4.52
C TYR A 93 11.25 -7.25 5.29
N ASN A 94 11.55 -7.86 6.43
CA ASN A 94 10.57 -8.43 7.33
C ASN A 94 10.78 -7.96 8.77
N TYR A 95 9.67 -7.70 9.47
CA TYR A 95 9.65 -7.42 10.89
C TYR A 95 8.23 -7.59 11.48
N PRO A 96 8.10 -7.93 12.78
CA PRO A 96 6.81 -7.90 13.47
C PRO A 96 6.41 -6.46 13.82
N GLY A 97 5.14 -6.13 13.62
CA GLY A 97 4.57 -4.82 13.89
C GLY A 97 3.07 -4.88 14.15
N SER A 98 2.38 -3.81 13.80
CA SER A 98 0.95 -3.65 14.05
C SER A 98 0.18 -3.19 12.81
N LEU A 99 -1.14 -3.10 12.95
CA LEU A 99 -1.95 -2.27 12.07
C LEU A 99 -1.53 -0.80 12.17
N THR A 100 -1.53 -0.11 11.02
CA THR A 100 -1.20 1.32 10.93
C THR A 100 -2.41 2.24 11.13
N THR A 101 -3.60 1.67 11.31
CA THR A 101 -4.88 2.35 11.57
C THR A 101 -5.43 2.06 12.98
N PRO A 102 -6.41 2.83 13.49
CA PRO A 102 -6.94 2.67 14.85
C PRO A 102 -7.33 1.23 15.21
N GLY A 103 -7.11 0.87 16.47
CA GLY A 103 -7.03 -0.53 16.92
C GLY A 103 -5.57 -0.93 17.12
N CYS A 104 -4.69 -0.57 16.16
CA CYS A 104 -3.23 -0.66 16.27
C CYS A 104 -2.70 -2.01 16.80
N ASP A 105 -3.44 -3.10 16.59
CA ASP A 105 -3.14 -4.42 17.16
C ASP A 105 -1.78 -4.91 16.67
N GLU A 106 -0.93 -5.38 17.58
CA GLU A 106 0.42 -5.89 17.31
C GLU A 106 0.41 -7.34 16.78
N THR A 107 -0.43 -7.59 15.77
CA THR A 107 -0.65 -8.92 15.18
C THR A 107 -0.14 -9.03 13.74
N ALA A 108 0.58 -8.02 13.25
CA ALA A 108 1.00 -7.95 11.85
C ALA A 108 2.46 -8.40 11.66
N ASP A 109 2.68 -9.36 10.77
CA ASP A 109 3.97 -9.72 10.22
C ASP A 109 4.17 -8.96 8.89
N TRP A 110 5.05 -7.96 8.91
CA TRP A 110 5.27 -7.06 7.77
C TRP A 110 6.31 -7.63 6.81
N TRP A 111 6.03 -7.54 5.51
CA TRP A 111 6.93 -7.90 4.42
C TRP A 111 6.98 -6.75 3.41
N VAL A 112 8.03 -5.94 3.43
CA VAL A 112 8.12 -4.72 2.61
C VAL A 112 9.06 -4.97 1.43
N VAL A 113 8.53 -4.88 0.22
CA VAL A 113 9.31 -5.01 -1.02
C VAL A 113 10.12 -3.74 -1.24
N GLN A 114 11.45 -3.89 -1.36
CA GLN A 114 12.35 -2.73 -1.43
C GLN A 114 12.22 -1.96 -2.75
N ASP A 115 12.03 -2.65 -3.88
CA ASP A 115 11.91 -2.01 -5.19
C ASP A 115 10.51 -1.44 -5.40
N PRO A 116 10.38 -0.13 -5.69
CA PRO A 116 9.09 0.46 -5.99
C PRO A 116 8.64 0.08 -7.40
N ILE A 117 7.34 -0.16 -7.56
CA ILE A 117 6.72 -0.12 -8.88
C ILE A 117 6.50 1.34 -9.31
N LYS A 118 6.41 1.57 -10.61
CA LYS A 118 6.27 2.93 -11.15
C LYS A 118 4.81 3.33 -11.23
N ILE A 119 4.53 4.59 -10.92
CA ILE A 119 3.26 5.27 -11.20
C ILE A 119 3.59 6.52 -12.02
N SER A 120 2.83 6.82 -13.07
CA SER A 120 3.04 8.04 -13.86
C SER A 120 2.65 9.27 -13.05
N SER A 121 3.21 10.44 -13.36
CA SER A 121 2.81 11.69 -12.69
C SER A 121 1.31 11.99 -12.86
N ILE A 122 0.72 11.61 -14.00
CA ILE A 122 -0.71 11.77 -14.27
C ILE A 122 -1.51 10.85 -13.35
N ASP A 123 -1.15 9.57 -13.29
CA ASP A 123 -1.85 8.59 -12.46
C ASP A 123 -1.69 8.84 -10.95
N PHE A 124 -0.52 9.33 -10.53
CA PHE A 124 -0.32 9.76 -9.16
C PHE A 124 -1.18 11.00 -8.82
N GLY A 125 -1.31 11.92 -9.77
CA GLY A 125 -2.22 13.06 -9.64
C GLY A 125 -3.68 12.64 -9.47
N ARG A 126 -4.14 11.64 -10.24
CA ARG A 126 -5.49 11.05 -10.09
C ARG A 126 -5.70 10.49 -8.68
N LEU A 127 -4.79 9.61 -8.23
CA LEU A 127 -4.84 9.04 -6.88
C LEU A 127 -4.87 10.10 -5.79
N HIS A 128 -4.01 11.12 -5.88
CA HIS A 128 -3.94 12.15 -4.86
C HIS A 128 -5.20 13.03 -4.86
N GLN A 129 -5.72 13.38 -6.04
CA GLN A 129 -6.96 14.14 -6.15
C GLN A 129 -8.12 13.40 -5.51
N ASP A 130 -8.25 12.09 -5.75
CA ASP A 130 -9.26 11.25 -5.11
C ASP A 130 -9.10 11.28 -3.58
N LEU A 131 -7.88 11.12 -3.06
CA LEU A 131 -7.60 11.12 -1.63
C LEU A 131 -7.95 12.46 -0.95
N VAL A 132 -7.79 13.59 -1.65
CA VAL A 132 -8.15 14.93 -1.14
C VAL A 132 -9.66 15.06 -0.89
N GLU A 133 -10.50 14.33 -1.61
CA GLU A 133 -11.95 14.37 -1.42
C GLU A 133 -12.42 13.75 -0.10
N TYR A 134 -11.58 12.91 0.53
CA TYR A 134 -11.91 12.25 1.79
C TYR A 134 -11.49 13.09 2.99
N HIS A 135 -12.45 13.55 3.80
CA HIS A 135 -12.20 14.35 5.01
C HIS A 135 -11.32 13.68 6.09
N ILE A 136 -11.14 12.37 6.01
CA ILE A 136 -10.26 11.62 6.93
C ILE A 136 -8.78 11.77 6.59
N THR A 137 -8.45 12.27 5.39
CA THR A 137 -7.06 12.50 4.96
C THR A 137 -6.60 13.90 5.33
N ASP A 138 -5.29 14.06 5.50
CA ASP A 138 -4.64 15.36 5.69
C ASP A 138 -4.27 15.95 4.32
N ASN A 139 -5.26 16.58 3.68
CA ASN A 139 -5.14 17.13 2.32
C ASN A 139 -4.59 16.10 1.32
N GLY A 140 -5.21 14.91 1.30
CA GLY A 140 -4.82 13.78 0.46
C GLY A 140 -3.69 12.92 1.02
N ASN A 141 -3.08 13.30 2.16
CA ASN A 141 -2.14 12.44 2.86
C ASN A 141 -2.87 11.49 3.82
N ASN A 142 -2.65 10.19 3.70
CA ASN A 142 -3.29 9.17 4.53
C ASN A 142 -2.28 8.18 5.15
N ALA A 143 -1.01 8.59 5.26
CA ALA A 143 0.06 7.80 5.83
C ALA A 143 0.29 8.16 7.31
N ARG A 144 0.32 7.15 8.18
CA ARG A 144 0.75 7.31 9.57
C ARG A 144 2.26 7.60 9.61
N PRO A 145 2.73 8.51 10.48
CA PRO A 145 4.16 8.71 10.68
C PRO A 145 4.90 7.45 11.14
N VAL A 146 6.17 7.30 10.74
CA VAL A 146 7.01 6.18 11.17
C VAL A 146 7.09 6.07 12.69
N GLN A 147 7.08 4.84 13.19
CA GLN A 147 7.14 4.54 14.63
C GLN A 147 8.55 4.05 15.02
N PRO A 148 9.01 4.32 16.25
CA PRO A 148 10.34 3.89 16.69
C PRO A 148 10.45 2.36 16.72
N LEU A 149 11.64 1.84 16.40
CA LEU A 149 11.88 0.39 16.39
C LEU A 149 11.81 -0.23 17.80
N ASN A 150 12.14 0.52 18.85
CA ASN A 150 12.11 0.06 20.25
C ASN A 150 12.82 -1.31 20.45
N GLY A 151 13.97 -1.50 19.78
CA GLY A 151 14.76 -2.73 19.88
C GLY A 151 14.36 -3.86 18.92
N ARG A 152 13.27 -3.72 18.15
CA ARG A 152 12.90 -4.67 17.09
C ARG A 152 14.00 -4.74 16.03
N LYS A 153 14.25 -5.95 15.53
CA LYS A 153 15.16 -6.21 14.42
C LYS A 153 14.38 -6.25 13.11
N VAL A 154 14.91 -5.59 12.09
CA VAL A 154 14.43 -5.69 10.71
C VAL A 154 15.38 -6.61 9.96
N THR A 155 14.87 -7.70 9.38
CA THR A 155 15.66 -8.66 8.60
C THR A 155 15.47 -8.37 7.12
N ARG A 156 16.54 -8.41 6.32
CA ARG A 156 16.49 -8.28 4.87
C ARG A 156 16.75 -9.64 4.21
N TYR A 157 15.95 -9.97 3.20
CA TYR A 157 16.07 -11.16 2.35
C TYR A 157 16.31 -10.72 0.91
N ASN A 158 17.26 -11.33 0.23
CA ASN A 158 17.57 -11.08 -1.19
C ASN A 158 16.81 -12.05 -2.09
#